data_AF-A0A8H3WT90-F1
#
_entry.id   AF-A0A8H3WT90-F1
#
_cell.length_a   1.000
_cell.length_b   1.000
_cell.length_c   1.000
_cell.angle_alpha   90.00
_cell.angle_beta   90.00
_cell.angle_gamma   90.00
#
_symmetry.space_group_name_H-M   'P 1'
#
loop_
_entity.id
_entity.type
_entity.pdbx_description
1 polymer ?
#
loop_
_entity_poly.entity_id
_entity_poly.type
_entity_poly.pdbx_seq_one_letter_code
_entity_poly.pdbx_strand_id
1 'polypeptide(L)'
;MAEVVGLVTGIASLVTMAMRITELSYGYIADIRSAHSTQKQYLREISALTEVLLRSEEASQNLEKENLGLSRPTDLFKSIVSECAQKLDRLCSELRTPSPSIFWPIQEKGLKKHVEDLHRFRSIFADFLSAQSLAVVTATHQNITRLANHQDQADLLEWLGNPKETSRSVPNPLPGTGVCFKDSELYKQWAARSNLPLLWCYGPPGVGKSMLAAVAIQDLRARADFIPVLHYFFDFGNRKEQTKEAVWKDLLRQVIAKGSPSTVQKLVNFRKELGIQRSVSSKDFSDALKIACADQQFALVIDGSDEMETPRELKTILVPFNNASVLVTSRDTP
;
A
#
# COMPACT_ATOMS: atom_id res chain seq x y z
N MET A 1 -1.49 -16.49 16.84
CA MET A 1 -0.63 -16.39 18.04
C MET A 1 -0.03 -17.74 18.41
N ALA A 2 -0.80 -18.78 18.74
CA ALA A 2 -0.26 -20.10 19.11
C ALA A 2 0.70 -20.73 18.07
N GLU A 3 0.43 -20.53 16.78
CA GLU A 3 1.29 -21.06 15.71
C GLU A 3 2.63 -20.34 15.56
N VAL A 4 2.70 -19.06 15.93
CA VAL A 4 3.91 -18.24 15.83
C VAL A 4 4.87 -18.63 16.95
N VAL A 5 4.34 -18.79 18.15
CA VAL A 5 5.06 -19.29 19.34
C VAL A 5 5.61 -20.70 19.08
N GLY A 6 4.83 -21.56 18.41
CA GLY A 6 5.28 -22.90 18.03
C GLY A 6 6.46 -22.90 17.05
N LEU A 7 6.55 -21.90 16.17
CA LEU A 7 7.68 -21.79 15.25
C LEU A 7 8.94 -21.26 15.93
N VAL A 8 8.82 -20.21 16.75
CA VAL A 8 9.95 -19.63 17.50
C VAL A 8 10.58 -20.69 18.40
N THR A 9 9.75 -21.42 19.15
CA THR A 9 10.21 -22.52 20.02
C THR A 9 10.87 -23.64 19.24
N GLY A 10 10.34 -23.99 18.05
CA GLY A 10 10.95 -24.97 17.16
C GLY A 10 12.35 -24.57 16.68
N ILE A 11 12.54 -23.32 16.24
CA ILE A 11 13.85 -22.82 15.80
C ILE A 11 14.84 -22.76 16.97
N ALA A 12 14.42 -22.29 18.15
CA ALA A 12 15.25 -22.26 19.35
C ALA A 12 15.76 -23.66 19.77
N SER A 13 14.89 -24.67 19.62
CA SER A 13 15.29 -26.07 19.84
C SER A 13 16.37 -26.51 18.85
N LEU A 14 16.21 -26.19 17.55
CA LEU A 14 17.23 -26.49 16.53
C LEU A 14 18.56 -25.79 16.81
N VAL A 15 18.54 -24.52 17.24
CA VAL A 15 19.73 -23.76 17.64
C VAL A 15 20.50 -24.51 18.74
N THR A 16 19.79 -24.95 19.78
CA THR A 16 20.38 -25.71 20.89
C THR A 16 21.00 -27.03 20.42
N MET A 17 20.31 -27.77 19.54
CA MET A 17 20.81 -29.02 18.98
C MET A 17 22.05 -28.79 18.12
N ALA A 18 22.03 -27.79 17.24
CA ALA A 18 23.13 -27.46 16.35
C ALA A 18 24.39 -27.05 17.13
N MET A 19 24.25 -26.19 18.15
CA MET A 19 25.35 -25.82 19.05
C MET A 19 25.94 -27.06 19.75
N ARG A 20 25.09 -27.97 20.25
CA ARG A 20 25.56 -29.19 20.90
C ARG A 20 26.32 -30.11 19.94
N ILE A 21 25.86 -30.23 18.70
CA ILE A 21 26.54 -30.99 17.65
C ILE A 21 27.90 -30.35 17.34
N THR A 22 27.96 -29.02 17.23
CA THR A 22 29.20 -28.28 17.03
C THR A 22 30.19 -28.60 18.16
N GLU A 23 29.80 -28.50 19.43
CA GLU A 23 30.66 -28.83 20.59
C GLU A 23 31.21 -30.26 20.53
N LEU A 24 30.34 -31.26 20.31
CA LEU A 24 30.72 -32.67 20.21
C LEU A 24 31.67 -32.92 19.03
N SER A 25 31.44 -32.23 17.92
CA SER A 25 32.26 -32.33 16.70
C SER A 25 33.66 -31.79 16.90
N TYR A 26 33.83 -30.70 17.66
CA TYR A 26 35.16 -30.17 18.00
C TYR A 26 35.93 -31.10 18.93
N GLY A 27 35.26 -31.78 19.87
CA GLY A 27 35.87 -32.77 20.76
C GLY A 27 36.49 -33.97 20.02
N TYR A 28 35.84 -34.44 18.95
CA TYR A 28 36.33 -35.57 18.14
C TYR A 28 37.48 -35.22 17.19
N ILE A 29 37.58 -33.96 16.76
CA ILE A 29 38.52 -33.53 15.70
C ILE A 29 39.85 -33.05 16.29
N ALA A 30 39.89 -32.64 17.55
CA ALA A 30 41.14 -32.37 18.28
C ALA A 30 42.08 -33.59 18.32
N ASP A 31 41.53 -34.81 18.23
CA ASP A 31 42.27 -36.08 18.30
C ASP A 31 42.81 -36.57 16.95
N ILE A 32 42.48 -35.93 15.82
CA ILE A 32 42.82 -36.42 14.47
C ILE A 32 43.75 -35.43 13.75
N ARG A 33 45.05 -35.76 13.73
CA ARG A 33 46.14 -34.94 13.14
C ARG A 33 46.11 -34.78 11.61
N SER A 34 45.13 -35.37 10.90
CA SER A 34 44.99 -35.25 9.44
C SER A 34 43.53 -35.09 9.02
N ALA A 35 43.01 -33.86 9.03
CA ALA A 35 41.63 -33.59 8.67
C ALA A 35 41.39 -33.84 7.16
N HIS A 36 40.70 -34.94 6.82
CA HIS A 36 40.20 -35.22 5.48
C HIS A 36 39.23 -34.11 5.02
N SER A 37 39.18 -33.81 3.72
CA SER A 37 38.39 -32.69 3.15
C SER A 37 36.91 -32.73 3.55
N THR A 38 36.31 -33.91 3.64
CA THR A 38 34.91 -34.14 4.03
C THR A 38 34.62 -33.71 5.47
N GLN A 39 35.56 -33.89 6.41
CA GLN A 39 35.41 -33.43 7.81
C GLN A 39 35.40 -31.92 7.91
N LYS A 40 36.30 -31.25 7.17
CA LYS A 40 36.32 -29.78 7.12
C LYS A 40 35.04 -29.23 6.52
N GLN A 41 34.48 -29.91 5.52
CA GLN A 41 33.20 -29.52 4.92
C GLN A 41 32.05 -29.71 5.91
N TYR A 42 32.00 -30.83 6.62
CA TYR A 42 31.03 -31.06 7.70
C TYR A 42 31.09 -29.97 8.77
N LEU A 43 32.28 -29.66 9.31
CA LEU A 43 32.44 -28.60 10.31
C LEU A 43 32.00 -27.23 9.80
N ARG A 44 32.26 -26.93 8.53
CA ARG A 44 31.80 -25.67 7.91
C ARG A 44 30.28 -25.64 7.82
N GLU A 45 29.64 -26.71 7.35
CA GLU A 45 28.19 -26.74 7.17
C GLU A 45 27.45 -26.70 8.52
N ILE A 46 27.91 -27.41 9.56
CA ILE A 46 27.25 -27.34 10.88
C ILE A 46 27.38 -25.95 11.49
N SER A 47 28.57 -25.33 11.43
CA SER A 47 28.76 -23.96 11.94
C SER A 47 27.91 -22.94 11.18
N ALA A 48 27.84 -23.07 9.84
CA ALA A 48 27.02 -22.19 9.02
C ALA A 48 25.51 -22.41 9.23
N LEU A 49 25.08 -23.65 9.48
CA LEU A 49 23.70 -23.94 9.89
C LEU A 49 23.39 -23.31 11.26
N THR A 50 24.26 -23.47 12.25
CA THR A 50 24.11 -22.86 13.58
C THR A 50 23.97 -21.34 13.47
N GLU A 51 24.80 -20.68 12.65
CA GLU A 51 24.71 -19.23 12.43
C GLU A 51 23.35 -18.82 11.83
N VAL A 52 22.90 -19.50 10.78
CA VAL A 52 21.63 -19.18 10.12
C VAL A 52 20.44 -19.44 11.05
N LEU A 53 20.48 -20.50 11.85
CA LEU A 53 19.45 -20.81 12.84
C LEU A 53 19.37 -19.74 13.93
N LEU A 54 20.53 -19.27 14.46
CA LEU A 54 20.58 -18.18 15.44
C LEU A 54 19.95 -16.90 14.88
N ARG A 55 20.30 -16.53 13.65
CA ARG A 55 19.73 -15.34 12.99
C ARG A 55 18.23 -15.50 12.72
N SER A 56 17.78 -16.72 12.40
CA SER A 56 16.37 -17.04 12.20
C SER A 56 15.57 -16.97 13.51
N GLU A 57 16.16 -17.39 14.62
CA GLU A 57 15.57 -17.27 15.96
C GLU A 57 15.40 -15.81 16.35
N GLU A 58 16.48 -15.01 16.25
CA GLU A 58 16.46 -13.58 16.56
C GLU A 58 15.42 -12.83 15.71
N ALA A 59 15.40 -13.08 14.40
CA ALA A 59 14.42 -12.48 13.50
C ALA A 59 12.98 -12.87 13.87
N SER A 60 12.76 -14.12 14.26
CA SER A 60 11.42 -14.60 14.61
C SER A 60 10.92 -14.05 15.96
N GLN A 61 11.81 -13.90 16.95
CA GLN A 61 11.50 -13.27 18.24
C GLN A 61 11.18 -11.77 18.09
N ASN A 62 11.92 -11.04 17.25
CA ASN A 62 11.66 -9.62 17.00
C ASN A 62 10.30 -9.40 16.33
N LEU A 63 9.94 -10.26 15.37
CA LEU A 63 8.64 -10.21 14.71
C LEU A 63 7.45 -10.51 15.64
N GLU A 64 7.63 -11.38 16.65
CA GLU A 64 6.61 -11.59 17.68
C GLU A 64 6.40 -10.36 18.56
N LYS A 65 7.50 -9.70 18.97
CA LYS A 65 7.44 -8.49 19.79
C LYS A 65 6.74 -7.33 19.08
N GLU A 66 6.95 -7.19 17.77
CA GLU A 66 6.42 -6.08 16.98
C GLU A 66 4.99 -6.32 16.43
N ASN A 67 4.36 -7.48 16.70
CA ASN A 67 3.03 -7.83 16.18
C ASN A 67 2.88 -7.65 14.65
N LEU A 68 3.98 -7.75 13.90
CA LEU A 68 3.98 -7.64 12.45
C LEU A 68 3.39 -8.94 11.88
N GLY A 69 2.07 -8.94 11.67
CA GLY A 69 1.27 -10.02 11.09
C GLY A 69 1.57 -10.26 9.61
N LEU A 70 2.83 -10.51 9.27
CA LEU A 70 3.26 -10.91 7.94
C LEU A 70 2.67 -12.30 7.64
N SER A 71 2.03 -12.44 6.48
CA SER A 71 1.55 -13.73 5.99
C SER A 71 2.75 -14.65 5.77
N ARG A 72 2.94 -15.60 6.68
CA ARG A 72 4.01 -16.60 6.62
C ARG A 72 3.43 -17.87 5.99
N PRO A 73 4.17 -18.57 5.10
CA PRO A 73 3.90 -19.95 4.79
C PRO A 73 4.28 -20.82 6.01
N THR A 74 3.45 -20.79 7.06
CA THR A 74 3.73 -21.39 8.38
C THR A 74 3.77 -22.91 8.32
N ASP A 75 2.89 -23.55 7.55
CA ASP A 75 2.74 -25.01 7.63
C ASP A 75 3.86 -25.77 6.91
N LEU A 76 4.30 -25.26 5.75
CA LEU A 76 5.45 -25.83 5.04
C LEU A 76 6.71 -25.71 5.90
N PHE A 77 6.93 -24.55 6.51
CA PHE A 77 8.13 -24.30 7.29
C PHE A 77 8.15 -25.05 8.63
N LYS A 78 7.00 -25.24 9.29
CA LYS A 78 6.89 -26.14 10.48
C LYS A 78 7.33 -27.56 10.15
N SER A 79 6.95 -28.08 8.98
CA SER A 79 7.32 -29.45 8.56
C SER A 79 8.83 -29.59 8.38
N ILE A 80 9.47 -28.57 7.82
CA ILE A 80 10.92 -28.47 7.61
C ILE A 80 11.65 -28.39 8.95
N VAL A 81 11.15 -27.59 9.90
CA VAL A 81 11.71 -27.49 11.26
C VAL A 81 11.67 -28.86 11.95
N SER A 82 10.56 -29.58 11.85
CA SER A 82 10.42 -30.92 12.42
C SER A 82 11.38 -31.93 11.76
N GLU A 83 11.52 -31.90 10.44
CA GLU A 83 12.45 -32.76 9.71
C GLU A 83 13.91 -32.47 10.10
N CYS A 84 14.28 -31.18 10.19
CA CYS A 84 15.60 -30.74 10.64
C CYS A 84 15.90 -31.25 12.04
N ALA A 85 14.94 -31.14 12.98
CA ALA A 85 15.09 -31.62 14.35
C ALA A 85 15.38 -33.12 14.36
N GLN A 86 14.60 -33.90 13.61
CA GLN A 86 14.79 -35.35 13.54
C GLN A 86 16.18 -35.74 13.00
N LYS A 87 16.71 -34.98 12.04
CA LYS A 87 18.04 -35.22 11.46
C LYS A 87 19.17 -34.81 12.40
N LEU A 88 19.05 -33.67 13.06
CA LEU A 88 20.02 -33.22 14.06
C LEU A 88 20.05 -34.15 15.28
N ASP A 89 18.90 -34.69 15.71
CA ASP A 89 18.83 -35.61 16.87
C ASP A 89 19.56 -36.94 16.59
N ARG A 90 19.38 -37.47 15.38
CA ARG A 90 20.11 -38.66 14.91
C ARG A 90 21.61 -38.40 14.88
N LEU A 91 22.04 -37.27 14.31
CA LEU A 91 23.45 -36.89 14.28
C LEU A 91 24.04 -36.72 15.69
N CYS A 92 23.29 -36.08 16.60
CA CYS A 92 23.65 -35.98 18.02
C CYS A 92 23.86 -37.36 18.66
N SER A 93 22.98 -38.31 18.38
CA SER A 93 23.03 -39.67 18.92
C SER A 93 24.23 -40.44 18.38
N GLU A 94 24.50 -40.35 17.08
CA GLU A 94 25.68 -40.95 16.43
C GLU A 94 27.00 -40.42 16.99
N LEU A 95 27.09 -39.11 17.29
CA LEU A 95 28.28 -38.50 17.90
C LEU A 95 28.50 -38.88 19.36
N ARG A 96 27.45 -39.27 20.09
CA ARG A 96 27.54 -39.67 21.51
C ARG A 96 27.95 -41.13 21.70
N THR A 97 27.74 -41.98 20.71
CA THR A 97 28.17 -43.38 20.76
C THR A 97 29.64 -43.51 20.36
N PRO A 98 30.58 -43.83 21.27
CA PRO A 98 31.98 -43.99 20.93
C PRO A 98 32.16 -45.21 20.04
N SER A 99 32.54 -45.01 18.77
CA SER A 99 33.07 -46.09 17.93
C SER A 99 34.60 -46.06 18.03
N PRO A 100 35.26 -47.21 18.29
CA PRO A 100 36.72 -47.28 18.22
C PRO A 100 37.18 -46.89 16.81
N SER A 101 38.26 -46.13 16.75
CA SER A 101 38.78 -45.31 15.64
C SER A 101 39.16 -46.02 14.32
N ILE A 102 38.57 -47.18 14.02
CA ILE A 102 38.94 -48.06 12.90
C ILE A 102 37.92 -48.02 11.75
N PHE A 103 36.70 -47.49 11.97
CA PHE A 103 35.62 -47.50 10.96
C PHE A 103 35.40 -46.18 10.18
N TRP A 104 36.31 -45.20 10.30
CA TRP A 104 36.18 -43.89 9.66
C TRP A 104 35.90 -43.91 8.13
N PRO A 105 36.46 -44.83 7.31
CA PRO A 105 36.16 -44.91 5.87
C PRO A 105 34.72 -45.32 5.56
N ILE A 106 34.07 -46.07 6.46
CA ILE A 106 32.66 -46.46 6.35
C ILE A 106 31.74 -45.34 6.87
N GLN A 107 32.24 -44.53 7.81
CA GLN A 107 31.64 -43.26 8.21
C GLN A 107 31.70 -42.17 7.12
N GLU A 108 32.63 -42.21 6.16
CA GLU A 108 32.76 -41.14 5.14
C GLU A 108 31.51 -41.03 4.23
N LYS A 109 30.89 -42.15 3.85
CA LYS A 109 29.60 -42.15 3.13
C LYS A 109 28.46 -41.59 3.99
N GLY A 110 28.44 -41.92 5.28
CA GLY A 110 27.47 -41.37 6.23
C GLY A 110 27.67 -39.87 6.46
N LEU A 111 28.92 -39.43 6.62
CA LEU A 111 29.31 -38.05 6.82
C LEU A 111 28.97 -37.19 5.60
N LYS A 112 29.16 -37.71 4.39
CA LYS A 112 28.76 -37.02 3.16
C LYS A 112 27.25 -36.77 3.11
N LYS A 113 26.43 -37.75 3.51
CA LYS A 113 24.97 -37.57 3.63
C LYS A 113 24.60 -36.52 4.67
N HIS A 114 25.31 -36.47 5.80
CA HIS A 114 25.13 -35.42 6.80
C HIS A 114 25.51 -34.04 6.27
N VAL A 115 26.62 -33.92 5.53
CA VAL A 115 27.00 -32.68 4.84
C VAL A 115 25.90 -32.23 3.89
N GLU A 116 25.34 -33.14 3.08
CA GLU A 116 24.24 -32.84 2.16
C GLU A 116 22.96 -32.38 2.88
N ASP A 117 22.56 -33.09 3.94
CA ASP A 117 21.41 -32.72 4.78
C ASP A 117 21.63 -31.34 5.44
N LEU A 118 22.80 -31.11 6.06
CA LEU A 118 23.15 -29.83 6.69
C LEU A 118 23.16 -28.68 5.67
N HIS A 119 23.75 -28.90 4.51
CA HIS A 119 23.75 -27.92 3.42
C HIS A 119 22.33 -27.59 2.96
N ARG A 120 21.48 -28.62 2.79
CA ARG A 120 20.07 -28.44 2.41
C ARG A 120 19.33 -27.60 3.44
N PHE A 121 19.44 -27.94 4.74
CA PHE A 121 18.78 -27.17 5.79
C PHE A 121 19.31 -25.75 5.87
N ARG A 122 20.64 -25.55 5.81
CA ARG A 122 21.27 -24.22 5.78
C ARG A 122 20.69 -23.36 4.67
N SER A 123 20.56 -23.91 3.46
CA SER A 123 19.96 -23.21 2.32
C SER A 123 18.51 -22.81 2.60
N ILE A 124 17.69 -23.76 3.08
CA ILE A 124 16.27 -23.50 3.35
C ILE A 124 16.08 -22.42 4.42
N PHE A 125 16.83 -22.49 5.52
CA PHE A 125 16.74 -21.47 6.58
C PHE A 125 17.28 -20.11 6.09
N ALA A 126 18.29 -20.07 5.23
CA ALA A 126 18.79 -18.84 4.63
C ALA A 126 17.76 -18.20 3.67
N ASP A 127 17.09 -19.02 2.85
CA ASP A 127 16.01 -18.58 1.97
C ASP A 127 14.82 -18.05 2.77
N PHE A 128 14.46 -18.74 3.86
CA PHE A 128 13.41 -18.30 4.78
C PHE A 128 13.74 -16.96 5.42
N LEU A 129 14.96 -16.78 5.94
CA LEU A 129 15.42 -15.53 6.52
C LEU A 129 15.39 -14.39 5.49
N SER A 130 15.80 -14.67 4.25
CA SER A 130 15.78 -13.70 3.15
C SER A 130 14.36 -13.28 2.79
N ALA A 131 13.42 -14.24 2.72
CA ALA A 131 12.01 -13.96 2.46
C ALA A 131 11.37 -13.12 3.57
N GLN A 132 11.68 -13.42 4.84
CA GLN A 132 11.23 -12.61 5.98
C GLN A 132 11.77 -11.19 5.93
N SER A 133 13.06 -11.02 5.65
CA SER A 133 13.69 -9.70 5.52
C SER A 133 13.04 -8.88 4.41
N LEU A 134 12.81 -9.47 3.24
CA LEU A 134 12.12 -8.81 2.13
C LEU A 134 10.70 -8.38 2.51
N ALA A 135 9.97 -9.23 3.24
CA ALA A 135 8.62 -8.92 3.70
C ALA A 135 8.58 -7.73 4.67
N VAL A 136 9.51 -7.69 5.64
CA VAL A 136 9.67 -6.55 6.56
C VAL A 136 10.06 -5.29 5.81
N VAL A 137 11.07 -5.34 4.94
CA VAL A 137 11.52 -4.18 4.15
C VAL A 137 10.38 -3.64 3.29
N THR A 138 9.61 -4.52 2.65
CA THR A 138 8.47 -4.12 1.81
C THR A 138 7.37 -3.45 2.65
N ALA A 139 7.01 -4.04 3.80
CA ALA A 139 6.02 -3.47 4.69
C ALA A 139 6.46 -2.09 5.24
N THR A 140 7.72 -1.99 5.67
CA THR A 140 8.32 -0.73 6.14
C THR A 140 8.34 0.32 5.03
N HIS A 141 8.72 -0.06 3.81
CA HIS A 141 8.71 0.84 2.66
C HIS A 141 7.29 1.36 2.37
N GLN A 142 6.29 0.48 2.35
CA GLN A 142 4.90 0.87 2.16
C GLN A 142 4.41 1.84 3.25
N ASN A 143 4.77 1.60 4.51
CA ASN A 143 4.43 2.50 5.61
C ASN A 143 5.11 3.86 5.48
N ILE A 144 6.40 3.90 5.13
CA ILE A 144 7.13 5.15 4.87
C ILE A 144 6.49 5.93 3.71
N THR A 145 6.17 5.27 2.60
CA THR A 145 5.51 5.91 1.46
C THR A 145 4.14 6.47 1.84
N ARG A 146 3.37 5.76 2.67
CA ARG A 146 2.08 6.26 3.19
C ARG A 146 2.27 7.50 4.05
N LEU A 147 3.22 7.48 4.98
CA LEU A 147 3.53 8.61 5.85
C LEU A 147 3.99 9.83 5.04
N ALA A 148 4.87 9.64 4.06
CA ALA A 148 5.32 10.70 3.16
C ALA A 148 4.15 11.31 2.38
N ASN A 149 3.26 10.46 1.81
CA ASN A 149 2.07 10.94 1.11
C ASN A 149 1.11 11.72 2.03
N HIS A 150 0.91 11.27 3.28
CA HIS A 150 0.11 12.01 4.25
C HIS A 150 0.72 13.37 4.60
N GLN A 151 2.04 13.44 4.75
CA GLN A 151 2.73 14.70 4.97
C GLN A 151 2.57 15.64 3.77
N ASP A 152 2.80 15.15 2.55
CA ASP A 152 2.62 15.92 1.31
C ASP A 152 1.19 16.45 1.18
N GLN A 153 0.18 15.65 1.54
CA GLN A 153 -1.22 16.08 1.56
C GLN A 153 -1.45 17.20 2.59
N ALA A 154 -0.93 17.07 3.81
CA ALA A 154 -1.07 18.10 4.85
C ALA A 154 -0.40 19.41 4.43
N ASP A 155 0.81 19.34 3.91
CA ASP A 155 1.59 20.44 3.38
C ASP A 155 0.87 21.17 2.23
N LEU A 156 0.21 20.43 1.34
CA LEU A 156 -0.61 21.02 0.28
C LEU A 156 -1.88 21.68 0.82
N LEU A 157 -2.54 21.10 1.82
CA LEU A 157 -3.72 21.70 2.45
C LEU A 157 -3.37 23.01 3.17
N GLU A 158 -2.22 23.06 3.83
CA GLU A 158 -1.68 24.28 4.42
C GLU A 158 -1.39 25.33 3.34
N TRP A 159 -0.81 24.93 2.21
CA TRP A 159 -0.57 25.82 1.06
C TRP A 159 -1.86 26.43 0.50
N LEU A 160 -2.98 25.70 0.53
CA LEU A 160 -4.30 26.22 0.14
C LEU A 160 -4.89 27.20 1.18
N GLY A 161 -4.24 27.38 2.33
CA GLY A 161 -4.73 28.17 3.46
C GLY A 161 -5.78 27.43 4.29
N ASN A 162 -5.73 26.09 4.33
CA ASN A 162 -6.69 25.23 5.02
C ASN A 162 -8.15 25.60 4.69
N PRO A 163 -8.55 25.48 3.41
CA PRO A 163 -9.83 25.98 2.95
C PRO A 163 -10.98 25.32 3.71
N LYS A 164 -11.91 26.14 4.19
CA LYS A 164 -13.19 25.66 4.74
C LYS A 164 -14.01 25.03 3.61
N GLU A 165 -14.78 24.01 3.95
CA GLU A 165 -15.77 23.43 3.05
C GLU A 165 -16.89 24.45 2.83
N THR A 166 -16.86 25.13 1.68
CA THR A 166 -17.85 26.15 1.29
C THR A 166 -18.99 25.57 0.46
N SER A 167 -18.84 24.32 -0.01
CA SER A 167 -19.91 23.56 -0.65
C SER A 167 -20.94 23.16 0.40
N ARG A 168 -22.22 23.29 0.09
CA ARG A 168 -23.27 22.71 0.94
C ARG A 168 -23.24 21.17 0.87
N SER A 169 -23.90 20.55 1.83
CA SER A 169 -23.99 19.08 1.93
C SER A 169 -24.69 18.50 0.70
N VAL A 170 -24.13 17.39 0.19
CA VAL A 170 -24.74 16.59 -0.88
C VAL A 170 -25.97 15.89 -0.30
N PRO A 171 -27.17 16.05 -0.91
CA PRO A 171 -28.36 15.36 -0.44
C PRO A 171 -28.20 13.85 -0.61
N ASN A 172 -28.85 13.07 0.26
CA ASN A 172 -28.80 11.61 0.20
C ASN A 172 -30.02 11.07 -0.59
N PRO A 173 -29.83 10.50 -1.80
CA PRO A 173 -30.94 9.93 -2.56
C PRO A 173 -31.47 8.65 -1.91
N LEU A 174 -32.80 8.50 -1.88
CA LEU A 174 -33.42 7.23 -1.49
C LEU A 174 -33.24 6.17 -2.60
N PRO A 175 -33.20 4.87 -2.25
CA PRO A 175 -33.16 3.80 -3.26
C PRO A 175 -34.26 3.95 -4.32
N GLY A 176 -33.89 3.80 -5.60
CA GLY A 176 -34.80 4.00 -6.73
C GLY A 176 -34.94 5.45 -7.22
N THR A 177 -34.36 6.43 -6.53
CA THR A 177 -34.37 7.83 -7.00
C THR A 177 -33.49 7.99 -8.24
N GLY A 178 -34.00 8.72 -9.25
CA GLY A 178 -33.23 9.05 -10.46
C GLY A 178 -32.98 7.88 -11.41
N VAL A 179 -33.72 6.77 -11.32
CA VAL A 179 -33.60 5.63 -12.24
C VAL A 179 -33.80 6.07 -13.69
N CYS A 180 -34.87 6.82 -13.99
CA CYS A 180 -35.12 7.33 -15.34
C CYS A 180 -34.00 8.23 -15.88
N PHE A 181 -33.35 9.00 -14.99
CA PHE A 181 -32.21 9.83 -15.34
C PHE A 181 -30.99 8.97 -15.68
N LYS A 182 -30.68 7.96 -14.86
CA LYS A 182 -29.57 7.03 -15.11
C LYS A 182 -29.77 6.18 -16.35
N ASP A 183 -31.02 5.85 -16.68
CA ASP A 183 -31.37 5.07 -17.85
C ASP A 183 -31.37 5.89 -19.15
N SER A 184 -31.38 7.21 -19.05
CA SER A 184 -31.34 8.11 -20.20
C SER A 184 -30.04 7.94 -20.99
N GLU A 185 -30.16 8.07 -22.31
CA GLU A 185 -29.03 7.94 -23.23
C GLU A 185 -27.98 9.03 -22.98
N LEU A 186 -28.41 10.27 -22.72
CA LEU A 186 -27.52 11.39 -22.42
C LEU A 186 -26.67 11.13 -21.18
N TYR A 187 -27.27 10.60 -20.10
CA TYR A 187 -26.53 10.25 -18.90
C TYR A 187 -25.54 9.12 -19.14
N LYS A 188 -25.97 8.05 -19.84
CA LYS A 188 -25.11 6.91 -20.15
C LYS A 188 -23.90 7.34 -20.97
N GLN A 189 -24.09 8.16 -22.01
CA GLN A 189 -22.99 8.69 -22.82
C GLN A 189 -22.04 9.57 -22.01
N TRP A 190 -22.59 10.48 -21.20
CA TRP A 190 -21.79 11.35 -20.33
C TRP A 190 -20.97 10.54 -19.31
N ALA A 191 -21.61 9.60 -18.62
CA ALA A 191 -20.99 8.81 -17.57
C ALA A 191 -20.02 7.75 -18.12
N ALA A 192 -20.25 7.26 -19.34
CA ALA A 192 -19.29 6.43 -20.10
C ALA A 192 -18.16 7.26 -20.75
N ARG A 193 -18.25 8.60 -20.67
CA ARG A 193 -17.27 9.55 -21.23
C ARG A 193 -17.11 9.42 -22.75
N SER A 194 -18.17 9.00 -23.43
CA SER A 194 -18.20 8.82 -24.87
C SER A 194 -18.77 10.08 -25.53
N ASN A 195 -17.88 10.95 -26.03
CA ASN A 195 -18.20 12.13 -26.86
C ASN A 195 -19.12 13.20 -26.22
N LEU A 196 -19.42 13.13 -24.92
CA LEU A 196 -20.22 14.13 -24.20
C LEU A 196 -19.48 14.63 -22.94
N PRO A 197 -18.61 15.66 -23.05
CA PRO A 197 -17.82 16.16 -21.92
C PRO A 197 -18.64 16.97 -20.92
N LEU A 198 -19.80 17.52 -21.33
CA LEU A 198 -20.65 18.37 -20.50
C LEU A 198 -22.11 17.90 -20.56
N LEU A 199 -22.70 17.59 -19.40
CA LEU A 199 -24.12 17.32 -19.23
C LEU A 199 -24.76 18.45 -18.41
N TRP A 200 -25.60 19.25 -19.05
CA TRP A 200 -26.25 20.39 -18.41
C TRP A 200 -27.71 20.07 -18.05
N CYS A 201 -28.03 20.05 -16.76
CA CYS A 201 -29.36 19.76 -16.23
C CYS A 201 -30.04 21.04 -15.75
N TYR A 202 -31.00 21.56 -16.52
CA TYR A 202 -31.71 22.79 -16.20
C TYR A 202 -33.20 22.56 -15.87
N GLY A 203 -33.83 23.53 -15.23
CA GLY A 203 -35.26 23.48 -14.90
C GLY A 203 -35.63 24.34 -13.70
N PRO A 204 -36.93 24.58 -13.45
CA PRO A 204 -37.38 25.49 -12.39
C PRO A 204 -36.97 25.01 -10.98
N PRO A 205 -37.00 25.88 -9.96
CA PRO A 205 -36.79 25.48 -8.58
C PRO A 205 -37.76 24.36 -8.15
N GLY A 206 -37.29 23.41 -7.33
CA GLY A 206 -38.12 22.33 -6.80
C GLY A 206 -38.21 21.04 -7.64
N VAL A 207 -37.74 21.02 -8.89
CA VAL A 207 -37.84 19.83 -9.77
C VAL A 207 -36.84 18.70 -9.45
N GLY A 208 -36.02 18.85 -8.41
CA GLY A 208 -35.08 17.81 -7.96
C GLY A 208 -33.69 17.82 -8.62
N LYS A 209 -33.25 18.93 -9.24
CA LYS A 209 -31.92 19.03 -9.88
C LYS A 209 -30.75 18.60 -8.97
N SER A 210 -30.70 19.10 -7.74
CA SER A 210 -29.67 18.71 -6.77
C SER A 210 -29.74 17.25 -6.35
N MET A 211 -30.93 16.65 -6.39
CA MET A 211 -31.10 15.22 -6.17
C MET A 211 -30.51 14.43 -7.36
N LEU A 212 -30.70 14.89 -8.60
CA LEU A 212 -30.08 14.29 -9.78
C LEU A 212 -28.54 14.38 -9.74
N ALA A 213 -27.99 15.52 -9.33
CA ALA A 213 -26.55 15.69 -9.11
C ALA A 213 -26.02 14.69 -8.07
N ALA A 214 -26.72 14.51 -6.95
CA ALA A 214 -26.35 13.53 -5.93
C ALA A 214 -26.45 12.07 -6.43
N VAL A 215 -27.50 11.75 -7.20
CA VAL A 215 -27.65 10.44 -7.86
C VAL A 215 -26.46 10.16 -8.79
N ALA A 216 -26.04 11.15 -9.58
CA ALA A 216 -24.87 11.02 -10.47
C ALA A 216 -23.58 10.74 -9.67
N ILE A 217 -23.37 11.46 -8.56
CA ILE A 217 -22.20 11.25 -7.69
C ILE A 217 -22.19 9.83 -7.10
N GLN A 218 -23.33 9.37 -6.58
CA GLN A 218 -23.45 8.04 -5.98
C GLN A 218 -23.23 6.94 -7.03
N ASP A 219 -23.82 7.10 -8.21
CA ASP A 219 -23.69 6.15 -9.32
C ASP A 219 -22.23 6.06 -9.79
N LEU A 220 -21.56 7.19 -10.04
CA LEU A 220 -20.16 7.21 -10.46
C LEU A 220 -19.21 6.60 -9.43
N ARG A 221 -19.46 6.82 -8.13
CA ARG A 221 -18.65 6.22 -7.05
C ARG A 221 -18.85 4.70 -6.93
N ALA A 222 -19.99 4.17 -7.38
CA ALA A 222 -20.31 2.76 -7.31
C ALA A 222 -19.77 1.95 -8.52
N ARG A 223 -19.23 2.61 -9.54
CA ARG A 223 -18.73 1.94 -10.75
C ARG A 223 -17.36 1.31 -10.55
N ALA A 224 -17.09 0.25 -11.32
CA ALA A 224 -15.85 -0.52 -11.25
C ALA A 224 -14.63 0.19 -11.85
N ASP A 225 -14.82 1.22 -12.66
CA ASP A 225 -13.74 1.97 -13.31
C ASP A 225 -13.01 2.94 -12.35
N PHE A 226 -13.52 3.14 -11.13
CA PHE A 226 -12.93 3.95 -10.04
C PHE A 226 -12.35 5.29 -10.53
N ILE A 227 -13.23 6.22 -10.93
CA ILE A 227 -12.84 7.59 -11.22
C ILE A 227 -13.08 8.46 -9.98
N PRO A 228 -12.12 9.33 -9.60
CA PRO A 228 -12.38 10.30 -8.55
C PRO A 228 -13.48 11.28 -8.99
N VAL A 229 -14.51 11.39 -8.14
CA VAL A 229 -15.62 12.31 -8.33
C VAL A 229 -15.41 13.55 -7.47
N LEU A 230 -15.19 14.68 -8.14
CA LEU A 230 -15.18 16.02 -7.58
C LEU A 230 -16.60 16.60 -7.64
N HIS A 231 -16.94 17.44 -6.68
CA HIS A 231 -18.25 18.07 -6.66
C HIS A 231 -18.23 19.40 -5.94
N TYR A 232 -19.14 20.30 -6.31
CA TYR A 232 -19.34 21.56 -5.60
C TYR A 232 -20.81 21.94 -5.68
N PHE A 233 -21.45 22.12 -4.52
CA PHE A 233 -22.85 22.51 -4.43
C PHE A 233 -22.88 23.96 -3.93
N PHE A 234 -23.30 24.86 -4.82
CA PHE A 234 -23.51 26.26 -4.45
C PHE A 234 -24.65 26.39 -3.45
N ASP A 235 -24.58 27.45 -2.65
CA ASP A 235 -25.57 27.83 -1.66
C ASP A 235 -25.82 29.33 -1.78
N PHE A 236 -27.00 29.69 -2.30
CA PHE A 236 -27.45 31.07 -2.41
C PHE A 236 -27.29 31.87 -1.10
N GLY A 237 -27.46 31.23 0.06
CA GLY A 237 -27.30 31.85 1.37
C GLY A 237 -25.86 32.28 1.68
N ASN A 238 -24.86 31.65 1.05
CA ASN A 238 -23.44 31.90 1.29
C ASN A 238 -22.67 32.44 0.07
N ARG A 239 -23.38 32.99 -0.92
CA ARG A 239 -22.81 33.45 -2.21
C ARG A 239 -21.59 34.37 -2.13
N LYS A 240 -21.46 35.17 -1.04
CA LYS A 240 -20.31 36.09 -0.83
C LYS A 240 -19.02 35.35 -0.48
N GLU A 241 -19.12 34.19 0.15
CA GLU A 241 -17.95 33.37 0.53
C GLU A 241 -17.58 32.39 -0.60
N GLN A 242 -18.53 32.07 -1.48
CA GLN A 242 -18.39 31.14 -2.62
C GLN A 242 -17.76 31.81 -3.85
N THR A 243 -16.64 32.51 -3.66
CA THR A 243 -15.85 33.11 -4.74
C THR A 243 -15.22 32.02 -5.64
N LYS A 244 -14.86 32.34 -6.88
CA LYS A 244 -14.14 31.40 -7.77
C LYS A 244 -12.92 30.74 -7.13
N GLU A 245 -12.18 31.51 -6.31
CA GLU A 245 -11.00 31.01 -5.62
C GLU A 245 -11.38 30.02 -4.53
N ALA A 246 -12.44 30.29 -3.77
CA ALA A 246 -12.96 29.37 -2.77
C ALA A 246 -13.43 28.04 -3.42
N VAL A 247 -14.09 28.12 -4.59
CA VAL A 247 -14.49 26.94 -5.36
C VAL A 247 -13.27 26.12 -5.79
N TRP A 248 -12.25 26.75 -6.38
CA TRP A 248 -11.03 26.04 -6.78
C TRP A 248 -10.28 25.43 -5.60
N LYS A 249 -10.19 26.13 -4.47
CA LYS A 249 -9.57 25.61 -3.26
C LYS A 249 -10.31 24.40 -2.70
N ASP A 250 -11.65 24.42 -2.68
CA ASP A 250 -12.42 23.25 -2.23
C ASP A 250 -12.26 22.06 -3.20
N LEU A 251 -12.28 22.31 -4.51
CA LEU A 251 -12.03 21.26 -5.51
C LEU A 251 -10.60 20.69 -5.38
N LEU A 252 -9.59 21.52 -5.15
CA LEU A 252 -8.21 21.07 -4.89
C LEU A 252 -8.12 20.26 -3.60
N ARG A 253 -8.81 20.66 -2.53
CA ARG A 253 -8.90 19.87 -1.29
C ARG A 253 -9.42 18.46 -1.59
N GLN A 254 -10.46 18.34 -2.41
CA GLN A 254 -10.98 17.04 -2.83
C GLN A 254 -10.01 16.25 -3.70
N VAL A 255 -9.28 16.90 -4.61
CA VAL A 255 -8.21 16.28 -5.41
C VAL A 255 -7.09 15.75 -4.51
N ILE A 256 -6.65 16.51 -3.52
CA ILE A 256 -5.60 16.09 -2.58
C ILE A 256 -6.06 14.88 -1.76
N ALA A 257 -7.33 14.88 -1.32
CA ALA A 257 -7.89 13.79 -0.52
C ALA A 257 -8.18 12.50 -1.31
N LYS A 258 -8.60 12.62 -2.57
CA LYS A 258 -9.07 11.49 -3.41
C LYS A 258 -8.12 11.10 -4.54
N GLY A 259 -7.13 11.94 -4.83
CA GLY A 259 -6.19 11.76 -5.93
C GLY A 259 -5.23 10.61 -5.69
N SER A 260 -4.66 10.07 -6.77
CA SER A 260 -3.59 9.09 -6.66
C SER A 260 -2.31 9.71 -6.06
N PRO A 261 -1.40 8.90 -5.50
CA PRO A 261 -0.10 9.39 -5.05
C PRO A 261 0.69 10.15 -6.13
N SER A 262 0.55 9.74 -7.40
CA SER A 262 1.17 10.44 -8.53
C SER A 262 0.59 11.85 -8.75
N THR A 263 -0.71 12.04 -8.56
CA THR A 263 -1.37 13.36 -8.66
C THR A 263 -0.92 14.27 -7.53
N VAL A 264 -0.87 13.75 -6.30
CA VAL A 264 -0.36 14.50 -5.13
C VAL A 264 1.09 14.93 -5.36
N GLN A 265 1.95 14.03 -5.83
CA GLN A 265 3.36 14.35 -6.09
C GLN A 265 3.54 15.46 -7.15
N LYS A 266 2.69 15.49 -8.19
CA LYS A 266 2.71 16.58 -9.19
C LYS A 266 2.33 17.91 -8.59
N LEU A 267 1.32 17.95 -7.71
CA LEU A 267 0.94 19.16 -6.99
C LEU A 267 2.06 19.63 -6.05
N VAL A 268 2.76 18.72 -5.38
CA VAL A 268 3.94 19.03 -4.56
C VAL A 268 5.05 19.65 -5.43
N ASN A 269 5.34 19.06 -6.58
CA ASN A 269 6.37 19.57 -7.50
C ASN A 269 5.99 20.94 -8.05
N PHE A 270 4.72 21.10 -8.47
CA PHE A 270 4.20 22.39 -8.90
C PHE A 270 4.40 23.44 -7.81
N ARG A 271 3.97 23.18 -6.57
CA ARG A 271 4.18 24.08 -5.43
C ARG A 271 5.66 24.44 -5.24
N LYS A 272 6.57 23.47 -5.34
CA LYS A 272 8.03 23.71 -5.22
C LYS A 272 8.53 24.65 -6.32
N GLU A 273 8.09 24.46 -7.56
CA GLU A 273 8.44 25.31 -8.71
C GLU A 273 7.89 26.74 -8.58
N LEU A 274 6.76 26.93 -7.89
CA LEU A 274 6.25 28.28 -7.63
C LEU A 274 7.23 29.10 -6.78
N GLY A 275 8.04 28.43 -5.94
CA GLY A 275 9.01 29.05 -5.05
C GLY A 275 8.38 29.70 -3.81
N ILE A 276 9.13 29.76 -2.70
CA ILE A 276 8.66 30.25 -1.38
C ILE A 276 8.39 31.77 -1.39
N GLN A 277 8.96 32.53 -2.33
CA GLN A 277 8.98 33.99 -2.28
C GLN A 277 7.85 34.70 -3.04
N ARG A 278 7.00 33.98 -3.79
CA ARG A 278 5.85 34.60 -4.47
C ARG A 278 4.59 34.58 -3.60
N SER A 279 3.76 35.61 -3.70
CA SER A 279 2.38 35.53 -3.22
C SER A 279 1.58 34.59 -4.12
N VAL A 280 0.80 33.68 -3.52
CA VAL A 280 -0.04 32.73 -4.26
C VAL A 280 -1.20 33.50 -4.88
N SER A 281 -1.33 33.41 -6.20
CA SER A 281 -2.40 34.06 -6.95
C SER A 281 -3.58 33.11 -7.18
N SER A 282 -4.77 33.67 -7.43
CA SER A 282 -5.96 32.89 -7.80
C SER A 282 -5.72 31.98 -9.03
N LYS A 283 -4.85 32.40 -9.95
CA LYS A 283 -4.47 31.64 -11.15
C LYS A 283 -3.69 30.36 -10.80
N ASP A 284 -2.90 30.38 -9.73
CA ASP A 284 -2.09 29.23 -9.32
C ASP A 284 -2.97 28.03 -8.93
N PHE A 285 -4.15 28.27 -8.34
CA PHE A 285 -5.12 27.20 -8.05
C PHE A 285 -5.75 26.62 -9.31
N SER A 286 -6.06 27.48 -10.29
CA SER A 286 -6.55 27.05 -11.60
C SER A 286 -5.52 26.18 -12.32
N ASP A 287 -4.25 26.58 -12.29
CA ASP A 287 -3.16 25.84 -12.93
C ASP A 287 -2.83 24.53 -12.19
N ALA A 288 -2.91 24.52 -10.86
CA ALA A 288 -2.82 23.29 -10.06
C ALA A 288 -3.91 22.27 -10.43
N LEU A 289 -5.16 22.72 -10.61
CA LEU A 289 -6.26 21.85 -11.04
C LEU A 289 -6.03 21.29 -12.45
N LYS A 290 -5.49 22.09 -13.38
CA LYS A 290 -5.13 21.61 -14.72
C LYS A 290 -4.10 20.50 -14.66
N ILE A 291 -3.05 20.69 -13.84
CA ILE A 291 -2.00 19.68 -13.65
C ILE A 291 -2.57 18.40 -13.06
N ALA A 292 -3.44 18.52 -12.06
CA ALA A 292 -4.10 17.35 -11.47
C ALA A 292 -4.97 16.60 -12.48
N CYS A 293 -5.73 17.32 -13.30
CA CYS A 293 -6.66 16.74 -14.27
C CYS A 293 -6.02 16.36 -15.62
N ALA A 294 -4.72 16.58 -15.81
CA ALA A 294 -4.04 16.30 -17.07
C ALA A 294 -3.91 14.79 -17.34
N ASP A 295 -3.52 14.02 -16.32
CA ASP A 295 -3.15 12.61 -16.46
C ASP A 295 -4.13 11.63 -15.82
N GLN A 296 -5.11 12.17 -15.07
CA GLN A 296 -6.15 11.39 -14.42
C GLN A 296 -7.50 11.94 -14.85
N GLN A 297 -8.38 11.06 -15.33
CA GLN A 297 -9.77 11.45 -15.63
C GLN A 297 -10.51 11.68 -14.32
N PHE A 298 -11.16 12.84 -14.21
CA PHE A 298 -12.07 13.18 -13.12
C PHE A 298 -13.49 13.30 -13.66
N ALA A 299 -14.46 13.04 -12.79
CA ALA A 299 -15.83 13.51 -13.00
C ALA A 299 -16.07 14.71 -12.09
N LEU A 300 -16.62 15.79 -12.62
CA LEU A 300 -16.94 17.00 -11.86
C LEU A 300 -18.45 17.21 -11.86
N VAL A 301 -19.04 17.37 -10.68
CA VAL A 301 -20.48 17.65 -10.52
C VAL A 301 -20.66 19.00 -9.84
N ILE A 302 -21.16 19.99 -10.56
CA ILE A 302 -21.48 21.32 -10.04
C ILE A 302 -22.99 21.46 -9.92
N ASP A 303 -23.48 21.79 -8.73
CA ASP A 303 -24.91 21.99 -8.49
C ASP A 303 -25.21 23.45 -8.15
N GLY A 304 -26.26 24.00 -8.76
CA GLY A 304 -26.76 25.35 -8.47
C GLY A 304 -25.87 26.45 -9.02
N SER A 305 -25.31 26.31 -10.24
CA SER A 305 -24.38 27.31 -10.78
C SER A 305 -24.99 28.72 -10.95
N ASP A 306 -26.32 28.83 -10.99
CA ASP A 306 -27.05 30.10 -10.99
C ASP A 306 -27.08 30.81 -9.62
N GLU A 307 -26.70 30.12 -8.54
CA GLU A 307 -26.67 30.67 -7.18
C GLU A 307 -25.38 31.45 -6.87
N MET A 308 -24.41 31.42 -7.79
CA MET A 308 -23.19 32.22 -7.74
C MET A 308 -23.48 33.73 -7.74
N GLU A 309 -22.67 34.51 -7.03
CA GLU A 309 -22.74 35.98 -7.13
C GLU A 309 -22.47 36.47 -8.56
N THR A 310 -21.54 35.82 -9.28
CA THR A 310 -21.25 36.12 -10.69
C THR A 310 -21.31 34.86 -11.55
N PRO A 311 -22.48 34.50 -12.11
CA PRO A 311 -22.64 33.27 -12.92
C PRO A 311 -21.71 33.19 -14.14
N ARG A 312 -21.25 34.34 -14.65
CA ARG A 312 -20.27 34.42 -15.76
C ARG A 312 -18.91 33.79 -15.39
N GLU A 313 -18.57 33.72 -14.11
CA GLU A 313 -17.32 33.10 -13.65
C GLU A 313 -17.32 31.57 -13.76
N LEU A 314 -18.48 30.94 -13.95
CA LEU A 314 -18.57 29.48 -14.12
C LEU A 314 -17.67 28.97 -15.26
N LYS A 315 -17.64 29.69 -16.39
CA LYS A 315 -16.76 29.34 -17.52
C LYS A 315 -15.30 29.30 -17.07
N THR A 316 -14.86 30.30 -16.30
CA THR A 316 -13.51 30.37 -15.74
C THR A 316 -13.26 29.21 -14.78
N ILE A 317 -14.22 28.88 -13.91
CA ILE A 317 -14.11 27.77 -12.96
C ILE A 317 -13.91 26.42 -13.67
N LEU A 318 -14.56 26.24 -14.82
CA LEU A 318 -14.52 25.00 -15.59
C LEU A 318 -13.27 24.83 -16.47
N VAL A 319 -12.53 25.90 -16.78
CA VAL A 319 -11.30 25.85 -17.61
C VAL A 319 -10.31 24.75 -17.22
N PRO A 320 -10.05 24.46 -15.93
CA PRO A 320 -9.12 23.40 -15.53
C PRO A 320 -9.56 21.97 -15.88
N PHE A 321 -10.83 21.78 -16.22
CA PHE A 321 -11.49 20.47 -16.31
C PHE A 321 -11.77 20.05 -17.76
N ASN A 322 -10.98 20.52 -18.73
CA ASN A 322 -11.18 20.21 -20.16
C ASN A 322 -11.14 18.71 -20.49
N ASN A 323 -10.44 17.90 -19.67
CA ASN A 323 -10.35 16.44 -19.83
C ASN A 323 -11.30 15.66 -18.89
N ALA A 324 -12.24 16.35 -18.23
CA ALA A 324 -13.17 15.76 -17.28
C ALA A 324 -14.59 15.66 -17.84
N SER A 325 -15.36 14.70 -17.34
CA SER A 325 -16.81 14.67 -17.55
C SER A 325 -17.47 15.60 -16.54
N VAL A 326 -18.06 16.69 -17.01
CA VAL A 326 -18.66 17.73 -16.16
C VAL A 326 -20.19 17.62 -16.20
N LEU A 327 -20.84 17.56 -15.05
CA LEU A 327 -22.27 17.75 -14.90
C LEU A 327 -22.51 19.10 -14.23
N VAL A 328 -23.39 19.91 -14.79
CA VAL A 328 -23.80 21.18 -14.19
C VAL A 328 -25.31 21.19 -14.01
N THR A 329 -25.79 21.69 -12.87
CA THR A 329 -27.20 22.01 -12.68
C THR A 329 -27.43 23.50 -12.53
N SER A 330 -28.52 23.99 -13.11
CA SER A 330 -28.93 25.40 -13.00
C SER A 330 -30.43 25.58 -13.19
N ARG A 331 -30.95 26.79 -12.96
CA ARG A 331 -32.34 27.13 -13.35
C ARG A 331 -32.53 27.21 -14.85
N ASP A 332 -31.64 27.95 -15.52
CA ASP A 332 -31.72 28.26 -16.94
C ASP A 332 -30.53 27.72 -17.71
N THR A 333 -30.68 27.55 -19.03
CA THR A 333 -29.55 27.21 -19.91
C THR A 333 -28.50 28.34 -19.93
N PRO A 334 -27.22 28.02 -20.13
CA PRO A 334 -26.11 28.98 -20.00
C PRO A 334 -26.07 30.07 -21.08
#